data_AF-A0A5K0YNN4-F1
#
_entry.id   AF-A0A5K0YNN4-F1
#
_cell.length_a   1.000
_cell.length_b   1.000
_cell.length_c   1.000
_cell.angle_alpha   90.00
_cell.angle_beta   90.00
_cell.angle_gamma   90.00
#
_symmetry.space_group_name_H-M   'P 1'
#
loop_
_entity.id
_entity.type
_entity.pdbx_description
1 polymer ?
#
loop_
_entity_poly.entity_id
_entity_poly.type
_entity_poly.pdbx_seq_one_letter_code
_entity_poly.pdbx_strand_id
1 'polypeptide(L)'
;LEKVHLNRKDGISKVLGTLLCVGGASIITLYKGPVVIKPHLTSTNNELLLLLEGNGGKNWTLGCIFLIGHCLSWSGWLVLQAPVLKKYPARLSVTSYTCFFGVIQFLIIAAFLERDIQTWIISSGGELFTILYA
;
A
#
# COMPACT_ATOMS: atom_id res chain seq x y z
N LEU A 1 15.04 -16.06 -14.06
CA LEU A 1 15.47 -14.64 -14.08
C LEU A 1 15.61 -14.21 -15.52
N GLU A 2 14.85 -13.20 -15.92
CA GLU A 2 14.92 -12.64 -17.27
C GLU A 2 16.19 -11.79 -17.39
N LYS A 3 17.00 -12.00 -18.44
CA LYS A 3 18.22 -11.22 -18.65
C LYS A 3 17.86 -9.90 -19.33
N VAL A 4 18.34 -8.78 -18.79
CA VAL A 4 18.17 -7.46 -19.42
C VAL A 4 19.20 -7.31 -20.52
N HIS A 5 18.80 -7.54 -21.77
CA HIS A 5 19.65 -7.33 -22.94
C HIS A 5 19.55 -5.86 -23.37
N LEU A 6 20.44 -5.01 -22.84
CA LEU A 6 20.44 -3.56 -23.11
C LEU A 6 20.70 -3.19 -24.59
N ASN A 7 21.21 -4.14 -25.37
CA ASN A 7 21.44 -3.96 -26.82
C ASN A 7 20.19 -4.24 -27.67
N ARG A 8 19.08 -4.71 -27.08
CA ARG A 8 17.84 -5.05 -27.80
C ARG A 8 16.75 -4.04 -27.47
N LYS A 9 15.89 -3.73 -28.46
CA LYS A 9 14.75 -2.80 -28.30
C LYS A 9 13.84 -3.17 -27.10
N ASP A 10 13.71 -4.48 -26.83
CA ASP A 10 12.95 -4.99 -25.67
C ASP A 10 13.60 -4.64 -24.32
N GLY A 11 14.94 -4.59 -24.26
CA GLY A 11 15.66 -4.19 -23.04
C GLY A 11 15.57 -2.70 -22.80
N ILE A 12 15.68 -1.90 -23.87
CA ILE A 12 15.57 -0.44 -23.80
C ILE A 12 14.17 0.00 -23.36
N SER A 13 13.11 -0.61 -23.91
CA SER A 13 11.73 -0.29 -23.52
C SER A 13 11.43 -0.62 -22.05
N LYS A 14 12.00 -1.72 -21.51
CA LYS A 14 11.92 -2.06 -20.08
C LYS A 14 12.57 -1.01 -19.19
N VAL A 15 13.76 -0.52 -19.57
CA VAL A 15 14.46 0.53 -18.82
C VAL A 15 13.69 1.86 -18.89
N LEU A 16 13.22 2.25 -20.07
CA LEU A 16 12.47 3.48 -20.27
C LEU A 16 11.17 3.49 -19.46
N GLY A 17 10.45 2.36 -19.43
CA GLY A 17 9.24 2.20 -18.62
C GLY A 17 9.50 2.39 -17.12
N THR A 18 10.60 1.83 -16.60
CA THR A 18 11.01 2.03 -15.20
C THR A 18 11.34 3.49 -14.92
N LEU A 19 12.09 4.16 -15.80
CA LEU A 19 12.43 5.58 -15.64
C LEU A 19 11.20 6.49 -15.67
N LEU A 20 10.26 6.24 -16.59
CA LEU A 20 9.00 6.97 -16.65
C LEU A 20 8.14 6.76 -15.40
N CYS A 21 8.10 5.53 -14.86
CA CYS A 21 7.38 5.22 -13.63
C CYS A 21 7.96 5.97 -12.43
N VAL A 22 9.29 5.92 -12.25
CA VAL A 22 9.99 6.65 -11.19
C VAL A 22 9.77 8.16 -11.34
N GLY A 23 9.93 8.68 -12.56
CA GLY A 23 9.69 10.09 -12.85
C GLY A 23 8.25 10.52 -12.53
N GLY A 24 7.25 9.72 -12.94
CA GLY A 24 5.84 9.98 -12.63
C GLY A 24 5.56 10.02 -11.13
N ALA A 25 6.05 9.03 -10.38
CA ALA A 25 5.92 9.00 -8.93
C ALA A 25 6.61 10.21 -8.26
N SER A 26 7.80 10.59 -8.72
CA SER A 26 8.51 11.78 -8.23
C SER A 26 7.75 13.08 -8.53
N ILE A 27 7.18 13.23 -9.72
CA ILE A 27 6.36 14.39 -10.07
C ILE A 27 5.15 14.46 -9.16
N ILE A 28 4.39 13.37 -8.99
CA ILE A 28 3.21 13.35 -8.10
C ILE A 28 3.59 13.71 -6.65
N THR A 29 4.71 13.18 -6.16
CA THR A 29 5.19 13.44 -4.79
C THR A 29 5.64 14.88 -4.60
N LEU A 30 6.31 15.46 -5.60
CA LEU A 30 6.84 16.83 -5.54
C LEU A 30 5.82 17.88 -5.99
N TYR A 31 4.74 17.47 -6.67
CA TYR A 31 3.68 18.36 -7.11
C TYR A 31 2.86 18.81 -5.90
N LYS A 32 3.20 19.99 -5.38
CA LYS A 32 2.37 20.71 -4.43
C LYS A 32 1.20 21.35 -5.18
N GLY A 33 0.13 20.59 -5.36
CA GLY A 33 -1.15 21.12 -5.82
C GLY A 33 -1.76 22.09 -4.78
N PRO A 34 -2.60 23.06 -5.20
CA PRO A 34 -3.34 23.90 -4.26
C PRO A 34 -4.20 23.02 -3.36
N VAL A 35 -4.18 23.29 -2.06
CA VAL A 35 -5.05 22.60 -1.09
C VAL A 35 -6.52 22.93 -1.39
N VAL A 36 -7.18 22.03 -2.11
CA VAL A 36 -8.60 22.18 -2.51
C VAL A 36 -9.53 22.03 -1.31
N ILE A 37 -9.08 21.32 -0.26
CA ILE A 37 -9.76 21.22 1.02
C ILE A 37 -9.15 22.29 1.93
N LYS A 38 -9.81 23.43 2.05
CA LYS A 38 -9.61 24.29 3.23
C LYS A 38 -10.29 23.56 4.39
N PRO A 39 -9.56 22.96 5.34
CA PRO A 39 -10.22 22.43 6.53
C PRO A 39 -10.90 23.63 7.19
N HIS A 40 -12.21 23.53 7.43
CA HIS A 40 -12.87 24.41 8.39
C HIS A 40 -12.24 24.08 9.74
N LEU A 41 -11.18 24.80 10.10
CA LEU A 41 -10.45 24.65 11.34
C LEU A 41 -11.33 25.12 12.50
N THR A 42 -12.26 24.28 12.93
CA THR A 42 -12.61 24.25 14.35
C THR A 42 -11.34 23.90 15.13
N SER A 43 -11.10 24.64 16.20
CA SER A 43 -9.85 24.74 16.98
C SER A 43 -9.18 23.42 17.43
N THR A 44 -9.83 22.27 17.23
CA THR A 44 -9.37 20.93 17.62
C THR A 44 -8.38 20.31 16.62
N ASN A 45 -8.41 20.68 15.33
CA ASN A 45 -7.56 20.06 14.30
C ASN A 45 -6.14 20.66 14.22
N ASN A 46 -5.94 21.87 14.75
CA ASN A 46 -4.60 22.46 14.81
C ASN A 46 -3.69 21.70 15.79
N GLU A 47 -4.23 21.10 16.86
CA GLU A 47 -3.44 20.22 17.73
C GLU A 47 -3.04 18.92 17.01
N LEU A 48 -3.92 18.29 16.22
CA LEU A 48 -3.54 17.09 15.46
C LEU A 48 -2.46 17.40 14.40
N LEU A 49 -2.60 18.51 13.68
CA LEU A 49 -1.60 18.95 12.69
C LEU A 49 -0.28 19.35 13.38
N LEU A 50 -0.33 20.05 14.51
CA LEU A 50 0.84 20.36 15.33
C LEU A 50 1.41 19.14 16.07
N LEU A 51 0.65 18.08 16.29
CA LEU A 51 1.17 16.80 16.79
C LEU A 51 1.87 16.02 15.65
N LEU A 52 1.37 16.13 14.42
CA LEU A 52 1.99 15.56 13.22
C LEU A 52 3.24 16.34 12.76
N GLU A 53 3.25 17.67 12.90
CA GLU A 53 4.38 18.55 12.57
C GLU A 53 5.33 18.83 13.74
N GLY A 54 4.84 18.77 14.98
CA GLY A 54 5.53 19.28 16.17
C GLY A 54 5.85 18.25 17.25
N ASN A 55 5.48 16.97 17.11
CA ASN A 55 5.95 15.95 18.03
C ASN A 55 7.26 15.31 17.54
N GLY A 56 8.35 15.60 18.26
CA GLY A 56 9.67 15.06 18.02
C GLY A 56 9.68 13.54 17.93
N GLY A 57 10.38 13.02 16.91
CA GLY A 57 10.62 11.58 16.76
C GLY A 57 10.00 10.93 15.53
N LYS A 58 9.78 11.66 14.42
CA LYS A 58 9.56 11.01 13.12
C LYS A 58 10.85 10.30 12.72
N ASN A 59 10.98 9.02 13.12
CA ASN A 59 12.10 8.16 12.77
C ASN A 59 12.07 7.89 11.26
N TRP A 60 12.52 8.86 10.48
CA TRP A 60 12.56 8.80 9.02
C TRP A 60 13.32 7.56 8.55
N THR A 61 14.37 7.18 9.28
CA THR A 61 15.11 5.93 9.09
C THR A 61 14.22 4.69 9.20
N LEU A 62 13.32 4.61 10.20
CA LEU A 62 12.41 3.49 10.38
C LEU A 62 11.40 3.41 9.22
N GLY A 63 10.91 4.56 8.76
CA GLY A 63 10.07 4.66 7.57
C GLY A 63 10.79 4.17 6.30
N CYS A 64 12.05 4.56 6.11
CA CYS A 64 12.87 4.07 5.00
C CYS A 64 13.09 2.55 5.06
N ILE A 65 13.38 1.99 6.24
CA ILE A 65 13.55 0.55 6.43
C ILE A 65 12.26 -0.20 6.08
N PHE A 66 11.11 0.28 6.57
CA PHE A 66 9.80 -0.31 6.25
C PHE A 66 9.49 -0.25 4.76
N LEU A 67 9.80 0.88 4.10
CA LEU A 67 9.61 1.05 2.67
C LEU A 67 10.48 0.08 1.85
N ILE A 68 11.76 -0.06 2.22
CA ILE A 68 12.67 -1.03 1.58
C ILE A 68 12.13 -2.45 1.77
N GLY A 69 11.72 -2.81 2.99
CA GLY A 69 11.10 -4.10 3.28
C GLY A 69 9.88 -4.36 2.40
N HIS A 70 8.94 -3.40 2.34
CA HIS A 70 7.76 -3.48 1.50
C HIS A 70 8.10 -3.70 0.01
N CYS A 71 9.05 -2.92 -0.52
CA CYS A 71 9.50 -3.05 -1.91
C CYS A 71 10.12 -4.42 -2.20
N LEU A 72 10.96 -4.93 -1.30
CA LEU A 72 11.59 -6.24 -1.43
C LEU A 72 10.56 -7.37 -1.37
N SER A 73 9.63 -7.31 -0.43
CA SER A 73 8.55 -8.29 -0.30
C SER A 73 7.65 -8.32 -1.53
N TRP A 74 7.24 -7.15 -2.03
CA TRP A 74 6.41 -7.03 -3.23
C TRP A 74 7.12 -7.57 -4.48
N SER A 75 8.40 -7.22 -4.65
CA SER A 75 9.23 -7.73 -5.74
C SER A 75 9.37 -9.26 -5.68
N GLY A 76 9.66 -9.81 -4.49
CA GLY A 76 9.74 -11.25 -4.26
C GLY A 76 8.43 -11.97 -4.60
N TRP A 77 7.29 -11.40 -4.19
CA TRP A 77 5.96 -11.90 -4.53
C TRP A 77 5.75 -11.99 -6.04
N LEU A 78 6.01 -10.91 -6.79
CA LEU A 78 5.87 -10.89 -8.24
C LEU A 78 6.76 -11.93 -8.95
N VAL A 79 8.00 -12.10 -8.47
CA VAL A 79 8.95 -13.10 -9.01
C VAL A 79 8.43 -14.52 -8.79
N LEU A 80 7.89 -14.82 -7.61
CA LEU A 80 7.31 -16.14 -7.31
C LEU A 80 5.97 -16.38 -8.01
N GLN A 81 5.21 -15.31 -8.28
CA GLN A 81 3.91 -15.39 -8.94
C GLN A 81 4.04 -15.83 -10.41
N ALA A 82 5.07 -15.37 -11.13
CA ALA A 82 5.29 -15.71 -12.54
C ALA A 82 5.39 -17.23 -12.85
N PRO A 83 6.20 -18.05 -12.15
CA PRO A 83 6.25 -19.50 -12.39
C PRO A 83 4.97 -20.22 -11.94
N VAL A 84 4.31 -19.74 -10.87
CA VAL A 84 3.05 -20.32 -10.37
C VAL A 84 1.95 -20.20 -11.41
N LEU A 85 1.77 -19.01 -12.02
CA LEU A 85 0.79 -18.81 -13.09
C LEU A 85 1.15 -19.54 -14.39
N LYS A 86 2.43 -19.88 -14.60
CA LYS A 86 2.86 -20.68 -15.76
C LYS A 86 2.50 -22.16 -15.59
N LYS A 87 2.48 -22.68 -14.36
CA LYS A 87 2.17 -24.08 -14.05
C LYS A 87 0.68 -24.32 -13.80
N TYR A 88 -0.05 -23.30 -13.36
CA TYR A 88 -1.50 -23.37 -13.12
C TYR A 88 -2.27 -22.47 -14.10
N PRO A 89 -3.07 -23.02 -15.05
CA PRO A 89 -3.84 -22.22 -16.00
C PRO A 89 -5.00 -21.44 -15.37
N ALA A 90 -5.41 -21.79 -14.14
CA ALA A 90 -6.46 -21.11 -13.39
C ALA A 90 -5.91 -19.96 -12.53
N ARG A 91 -5.73 -18.77 -13.15
CA ARG A 91 -5.21 -17.56 -12.48
C ARG A 91 -6.08 -17.10 -11.30
N LEU A 92 -7.40 -17.30 -11.40
CA LEU A 92 -8.36 -16.89 -10.39
C LEU A 92 -8.21 -17.66 -9.07
N SER A 93 -7.85 -18.95 -9.13
CA SER A 93 -7.68 -19.76 -7.92
C SER A 93 -6.47 -19.29 -7.10
N VAL A 94 -5.37 -18.92 -7.76
CA VAL A 94 -4.17 -18.39 -7.08
C VAL A 94 -4.51 -17.09 -6.34
N THR A 95 -5.22 -16.17 -7.00
CA THR A 95 -5.67 -14.93 -6.38
C THR A 95 -6.65 -15.17 -5.22
N SER A 96 -7.56 -16.14 -5.37
CA SER A 96 -8.50 -16.52 -4.31
C SER A 96 -7.77 -17.04 -3.07
N TYR A 97 -6.77 -17.91 -3.23
CA TYR A 97 -5.95 -18.37 -2.10
C TYR A 97 -5.16 -17.23 -1.45
N THR A 98 -4.54 -16.34 -2.24
CA THR A 98 -3.85 -15.16 -1.70
C THR A 98 -4.79 -14.27 -0.89
N CYS A 99 -5.98 -14.00 -1.41
CA CYS A 99 -6.99 -13.19 -0.73
C CYS A 99 -7.47 -13.88 0.56
N PHE A 100 -7.74 -15.18 0.50
CA PHE A 100 -8.16 -15.97 1.65
C PHE A 100 -7.13 -15.91 2.80
N PHE A 101 -5.86 -16.17 2.51
CA PHE A 101 -4.81 -16.05 3.52
C PHE A 101 -4.61 -14.60 3.98
N GLY A 102 -4.78 -13.62 3.10
CA GLY A 102 -4.74 -12.20 3.44
C GLY A 102 -5.82 -11.80 4.44
N VAL A 103 -7.07 -12.23 4.20
CA VAL A 103 -8.19 -12.00 5.13
C VAL A 103 -7.90 -12.62 6.50
N ILE A 104 -7.37 -13.85 6.53
CA ILE A 104 -6.99 -14.50 7.80
C ILE A 104 -5.91 -13.69 8.53
N GLN A 105 -4.87 -13.25 7.82
CA GLN A 105 -3.80 -12.43 8.42
C GLN A 105 -4.33 -11.11 8.98
N PHE A 106 -5.16 -10.40 8.20
CA PHE A 106 -5.78 -9.16 8.66
C PHE A 106 -6.69 -9.39 9.87
N LEU A 107 -7.45 -10.48 9.89
CA LEU A 107 -8.31 -10.83 11.02
C LEU A 107 -7.50 -11.13 12.28
N ILE A 108 -6.38 -11.86 12.16
CA ILE A 108 -5.46 -12.12 13.27
C ILE A 108 -4.88 -10.81 13.80
N ILE A 109 -4.39 -9.94 12.92
CA ILE A 109 -3.83 -8.63 13.31
C ILE A 109 -4.89 -7.78 14.00
N ALA A 110 -6.10 -7.70 13.43
CA ALA A 110 -7.24 -7.01 14.03
C ALA A 110 -7.56 -7.56 15.42
N ALA A 111 -7.58 -8.88 15.61
CA ALA A 111 -7.81 -9.50 16.91
C ALA A 111 -6.74 -9.16 17.96
N PHE A 112 -5.48 -8.95 17.54
CA PHE A 112 -4.41 -8.53 18.45
C PHE A 112 -4.45 -7.03 18.78
N LEU A 113 -4.80 -6.19 17.81
CA LEU A 113 -4.85 -4.73 17.97
C LEU A 113 -6.12 -4.28 18.68
N GLU A 114 -7.26 -4.82 18.28
CA GLU A 114 -8.59 -4.48 18.81
C GLU A 114 -9.00 -5.54 19.86
N ARG A 115 -8.62 -5.27 21.11
CA ARG A 115 -8.90 -6.16 22.24
C ARG A 115 -10.30 -5.96 22.83
N ASP A 116 -11.01 -4.90 22.46
CA ASP A 116 -12.35 -4.63 22.96
C ASP A 116 -13.41 -5.24 22.05
N ILE A 117 -14.22 -6.14 22.62
CA ILE A 117 -15.28 -6.86 21.90
C ILE A 117 -16.40 -5.92 21.43
N GLN A 118 -16.58 -4.76 22.07
CA GLN A 118 -17.62 -3.81 21.65
C GLN A 118 -17.30 -3.18 20.29
N THR A 119 -16.03 -3.04 19.92
CA THR A 119 -15.61 -2.52 18.61
C THR A 119 -15.87 -3.50 17.46
N TRP A 120 -16.03 -4.79 17.75
CA TRP A 120 -16.38 -5.81 16.76
C TRP A 120 -17.88 -5.88 16.46
N ILE A 121 -18.71 -5.24 17.28
CA ILE A 121 -20.16 -5.23 17.14
C ILE A 121 -20.54 -4.10 16.19
N ILE A 122 -21.02 -4.45 15.00
CA ILE A 122 -21.56 -3.49 14.03
C ILE A 122 -22.86 -2.96 14.61
N SER A 123 -22.84 -1.70 15.05
CA SER A 123 -23.93 -1.11 15.85
C SER A 123 -25.02 -0.52 14.97
N SER A 124 -24.70 -0.18 13.70
CA SER A 124 -25.65 0.44 12.77
C SER A 124 -25.49 -0.02 11.32
N GLY A 125 -26.60 -0.06 10.59
CA GLY A 125 -26.59 -0.29 9.14
C GLY A 125 -25.80 0.76 8.35
N GLY A 126 -25.64 1.97 8.90
CA GLY A 126 -24.79 3.02 8.33
C GLY A 126 -23.30 2.71 8.40
N GLU A 127 -22.82 2.06 9.47
CA GLU A 127 -21.45 1.56 9.55
C GLU A 127 -21.22 0.47 8.51
N LEU A 128 -22.18 -0.44 8.36
CA LEU A 128 -22.10 -1.53 7.38
C LEU A 128 -22.03 -1.00 5.94
N PHE A 129 -22.83 0.02 5.62
CA PHE A 129 -22.76 0.69 4.31
C PHE A 129 -21.44 1.43 4.11
N THR A 130 -20.90 2.03 5.16
CA THR A 130 -19.58 2.70 5.12
C THR A 130 -18.45 1.70 4.89
N ILE A 131 -18.49 0.54 5.55
CA ILE A 131 -17.51 -0.54 5.38
C ILE A 131 -17.60 -1.17 3.97
N LEU A 132 -18.80 -1.29 3.41
CA LEU A 132 -19.00 -1.78 2.04
C LEU A 132 -18.58 -0.79 0.96
N TYR A 133 -18.70 0.51 1.24
CA TYR A 133 -18.34 1.57 0.31
C TYR A 133 -16.85 1.93 0.33
N ALA A 134 -16.22 1.83 1.50
CA ALA A 134 -14.80 2.11 1.71
C ALA A 134 -13.90 1.14 0.96
#